data_AF-A0A9P6J985-F1
#
_entry.id   AF-A0A9P6J985-F1
#
_cell.length_a   1.000
_cell.length_b   1.000
_cell.length_c   1.000
_cell.angle_alpha   90.00
_cell.angle_beta   90.00
_cell.angle_gamma   90.00
#
_symmetry.space_group_name_H-M   'P 1'
#
loop_
_entity.id
_entity.type
_entity.pdbx_description
1 polymer ?
#
loop_
_entity_poly.entity_id
_entity_poly.type
_entity_poly.pdbx_seq_one_letter_code
_entity_poly.pdbx_strand_id
1 'polypeptide(L)'
;MINIPGYQYIIAPLAPLRHRLEPLLEPVFAFVASHKTLAWIVSLFHMWMAAEVLFYLHFWTRLGQAQEVDRVAKGPRNSQERRELFQRCLETIAKGDGAKKWVETWFDTGRTEAPAKFEQVGRSNMMIWLAWAFWAAPIEEVFESAADMMELNRMVDAIEASKGVKFAQGFNPDVDCIRLAFDPVVASHRPLVYYILLWTANVLAGMVFVVLGFTRYEGTVDQTHTFEQGRKHNAPANQPTVDPSTDLAYWYRSPINPDNKVPLVFIHGIGVGLVQYIHWVVALTTISRPIIMIEVPYVSNNLLKRDCMTPDETYLAIERILKFHDYPKATFMGHSLGTMLCAAVCRASPASSPKSIIAGLILADPICFLTHHSIARNFAYRTPATAAELIMDLFAAREIGTSWYIMRRFCWDQCILFPTAWKKRHESPKPLQGRLSPVLPKRTRVFLSRNDNLLDMDLIADYLRTQVGLKDEREELHVMEDMDHAQFLLRPSWFFKVLKAAQEC
;
A
#
# COMPACT_ATOMS: atom_id res chain seq x y z
N MET A 1 11.89 -5.75 56.24
CA MET A 1 11.07 -5.41 55.06
C MET A 1 11.99 -5.02 53.93
N ILE A 2 12.18 -5.90 52.96
CA ILE A 2 13.06 -5.63 51.83
C ILE A 2 12.25 -4.83 50.82
N ASN A 3 12.69 -3.60 50.56
CA ASN A 3 11.96 -2.63 49.75
C ASN A 3 12.21 -2.93 48.27
N ILE A 4 11.44 -3.86 47.69
CA ILE A 4 11.43 -4.08 46.24
C ILE A 4 10.68 -2.89 45.60
N PRO A 5 11.31 -2.08 44.75
CA PRO A 5 10.64 -0.94 44.11
C PRO A 5 9.43 -1.43 43.31
N GLY A 6 8.24 -0.90 43.60
CA GLY A 6 6.98 -1.31 42.98
C GLY A 6 6.09 -2.24 43.81
N TYR A 7 6.60 -2.82 44.91
CA TYR A 7 5.92 -3.81 45.76
C TYR A 7 4.55 -3.35 46.28
N GLN A 8 4.45 -2.10 46.75
CA GLN A 8 3.21 -1.57 47.31
C GLN A 8 2.08 -1.45 46.26
N TYR A 9 2.43 -1.29 44.99
CA TYR A 9 1.46 -1.12 43.91
C TYR A 9 0.86 -2.44 43.40
N ILE A 10 1.55 -3.57 43.60
CA ILE A 10 1.08 -4.91 43.19
C ILE A 10 0.09 -5.49 44.20
N ILE A 11 0.29 -5.22 45.50
CA ILE A 11 -0.50 -5.81 46.59
C ILE A 11 -1.72 -4.94 46.94
N ALA A 12 -1.67 -3.63 46.71
CA ALA A 12 -2.79 -2.73 47.02
C ALA A 12 -4.12 -3.13 46.34
N PRO A 13 -4.16 -3.57 45.06
CA PRO A 13 -5.39 -4.05 44.41
C PRO A 13 -5.87 -5.43 44.90
N LEU A 14 -4.98 -6.22 45.52
CA LEU A 14 -5.24 -7.58 46.01
C LEU A 14 -5.60 -7.63 47.49
N ALA A 15 -5.94 -6.49 48.10
CA ALA A 15 -6.26 -6.34 49.52
C ALA A 15 -7.18 -7.45 50.12
N PRO A 16 -8.26 -7.91 49.45
CA PRO A 16 -9.11 -8.97 50.01
C PRO A 16 -8.51 -10.39 49.95
N LEU A 17 -7.50 -10.64 49.11
CA LEU A 17 -6.80 -11.93 48.99
C LEU A 17 -5.44 -11.96 49.70
N ARG A 18 -5.02 -10.81 50.22
CA ARG A 18 -3.70 -10.58 50.81
C ARG A 18 -3.32 -11.62 51.86
N HIS A 19 -4.17 -11.87 52.85
CA HIS A 19 -3.88 -12.82 53.94
C HIS A 19 -3.65 -14.28 53.45
N ARG A 20 -4.15 -14.64 52.27
CA ARG A 20 -3.95 -15.98 51.68
C ARG A 20 -2.72 -16.06 50.77
N LEU A 21 -2.36 -14.97 50.10
CA LEU A 21 -1.25 -14.92 49.14
C LEU A 21 0.08 -14.52 49.78
N GLU A 22 0.07 -13.70 50.83
CA GLU A 22 1.26 -13.18 51.52
C GLU A 22 2.20 -14.31 52.01
N PRO A 23 1.75 -15.37 52.70
CA PRO A 23 2.64 -16.45 53.15
C PRO A 23 3.19 -17.34 52.00
N LEU A 24 2.53 -17.36 50.84
CA LEU A 24 2.98 -18.11 49.66
C LEU A 24 4.01 -17.33 48.84
N LEU A 25 3.87 -16.00 48.80
CA LEU A 25 4.72 -15.12 48.00
C LEU A 25 5.93 -14.58 48.77
N GLU A 26 5.85 -14.48 50.10
CA GLU A 26 6.93 -13.96 50.96
C GLU A 26 8.27 -14.71 50.77
N PRO A 27 8.34 -16.06 50.67
CA PRO A 27 9.60 -16.76 50.43
C PRO A 27 10.20 -16.44 49.06
N VAL A 28 9.34 -16.33 48.03
CA VAL A 28 9.75 -16.00 46.66
C VAL A 28 10.29 -14.57 46.61
N PHE A 29 9.61 -13.61 47.25
CA PHE A 29 10.06 -12.23 47.29
C PHE A 29 11.33 -12.05 48.12
N ALA A 30 11.47 -12.74 49.26
CA ALA A 30 12.72 -12.74 50.04
C ALA A 30 13.89 -13.33 49.23
N PHE A 31 13.63 -14.37 48.42
CA PHE A 31 14.60 -14.94 47.49
C PHE A 31 14.98 -13.95 46.37
N VAL A 32 14.02 -13.30 45.72
CA VAL A 32 14.28 -12.27 44.69
C VAL A 32 15.07 -11.09 45.27
N ALA A 33 14.67 -10.64 46.46
CA ALA A 33 15.27 -9.53 47.18
C ALA A 33 16.71 -9.80 47.64
N SER A 34 17.05 -11.04 47.98
CA SER A 34 18.42 -11.43 48.34
C SER A 34 19.35 -11.51 47.13
N HIS A 35 18.81 -11.54 45.91
CA HIS A 35 19.57 -11.60 44.66
C HIS A 35 19.42 -10.28 43.87
N LYS A 36 20.38 -9.36 44.04
CA LYS A 36 20.35 -8.03 43.39
C LYS A 36 20.04 -8.09 41.88
N THR A 37 20.66 -9.03 41.15
CA THR A 37 20.42 -9.23 39.71
C THR A 37 18.97 -9.61 39.41
N LEU A 38 18.39 -10.51 40.20
CA LEU A 38 17.00 -10.95 40.02
C LEU A 38 16.01 -9.83 40.36
N ALA A 39 16.29 -9.04 41.40
CA ALA A 39 15.52 -7.84 41.71
C ALA A 39 15.55 -6.82 40.55
N TRP A 40 16.72 -6.59 39.92
CA TRP A 40 16.83 -5.73 38.73
C TRP A 40 16.04 -6.26 37.54
N ILE A 41 16.13 -7.57 37.24
CA ILE A 41 15.37 -8.21 36.16
C ILE A 41 13.86 -8.04 36.39
N VAL A 42 13.39 -8.27 37.62
CA VAL A 42 11.98 -8.11 37.98
C VAL A 42 11.56 -6.65 37.84
N SER A 43 12.35 -5.68 38.30
CA SER A 43 12.03 -4.26 38.11
C SER A 43 11.99 -3.85 36.64
N LEU A 44 12.93 -4.31 35.81
CA LEU A 44 12.93 -4.08 34.36
C LEU A 44 11.67 -4.66 33.70
N PHE A 45 11.27 -5.87 34.10
CA PHE A 45 10.03 -6.48 33.61
C PHE A 45 8.78 -5.66 34.00
N HIS A 46 8.69 -5.15 35.24
CA HIS A 46 7.58 -4.30 35.65
C HIS A 46 7.55 -2.96 34.87
N MET A 47 8.70 -2.34 34.66
CA MET A 47 8.79 -1.13 33.83
C MET A 47 8.37 -1.41 32.39
N TRP A 48 8.77 -2.55 31.83
CA TRP A 48 8.33 -3.01 30.51
C TRP A 48 6.81 -3.19 30.44
N MET A 49 6.22 -3.90 31.41
CA MET A 49 4.77 -4.10 31.48
C MET A 49 4.01 -2.75 31.60
N ALA A 50 4.53 -1.81 32.39
CA ALA A 50 3.94 -0.47 32.50
C ALA A 50 4.03 0.30 31.16
N ALA A 51 5.18 0.24 30.47
CA ALA A 51 5.34 0.83 29.15
C ALA A 51 4.39 0.21 28.12
N GLU A 52 4.21 -1.11 28.16
CA GLU A 52 3.28 -1.85 27.29
C GLU A 52 1.82 -1.44 27.53
N VAL A 53 1.41 -1.24 28.79
CA VAL A 53 0.06 -0.74 29.12
C VAL A 53 -0.15 0.67 28.59
N LEU A 54 0.82 1.57 28.78
CA LEU A 54 0.74 2.94 28.22
C LEU A 54 0.70 2.91 26.69
N PHE A 55 1.47 2.02 26.07
CA PHE A 55 1.48 1.84 24.62
C PHE A 55 0.16 1.28 24.09
N TYR A 56 -0.46 0.35 24.80
CA TYR A 56 -1.79 -0.19 24.48
C TYR A 56 -2.87 0.91 24.55
N LEU A 57 -2.84 1.77 25.57
CA LEU A 57 -3.73 2.93 25.67
C LEU A 57 -3.49 3.94 24.54
N HIS A 58 -2.22 4.16 24.18
CA HIS A 58 -1.85 4.97 23.03
C HIS A 58 -2.43 4.40 21.73
N PHE A 59 -2.30 3.08 21.51
CA PHE A 59 -2.87 2.39 20.35
C PHE A 59 -4.37 2.63 20.22
N TRP A 60 -5.16 2.45 21.30
CA TRP A 60 -6.61 2.68 21.24
C TRP A 60 -6.97 4.14 20.96
N THR A 61 -6.18 5.08 21.49
CA THR A 61 -6.35 6.50 21.20
C THR A 61 -6.09 6.79 19.72
N ARG A 62 -5.01 6.24 19.15
CA ARG A 62 -4.68 6.37 17.72
C ARG A 62 -5.69 5.67 16.83
N LEU A 63 -6.20 4.51 17.23
CA LEU A 63 -7.24 3.80 16.50
C LEU A 63 -8.56 4.58 16.50
N GLY A 64 -8.93 5.21 17.62
CA GLY A 64 -10.08 6.12 17.68
C GLY A 64 -9.93 7.31 16.72
N GLN A 65 -8.74 7.92 16.67
CA GLN A 65 -8.43 8.99 15.71
C GLN A 65 -8.46 8.49 14.26
N ALA A 66 -8.02 7.26 14.01
CA ALA A 66 -8.01 6.66 12.67
C ALA A 66 -9.42 6.41 12.11
N GLN A 67 -10.45 6.34 12.97
CA GLN A 67 -11.83 6.16 12.51
C GLN A 67 -12.39 7.39 11.79
N GLU A 68 -11.81 8.59 12.00
CA GLU A 68 -12.26 9.82 11.37
C GLU A 68 -12.22 9.70 9.84
N VAL A 69 -13.33 10.05 9.18
CA VAL A 69 -13.44 10.06 7.72
C VAL A 69 -13.05 11.44 7.22
N ASP A 70 -11.85 11.56 6.67
CA ASP A 70 -11.24 12.84 6.28
C ASP A 70 -11.53 13.27 4.83
N ARG A 71 -12.27 12.46 4.05
CA ARG A 71 -12.74 12.75 2.68
C ARG A 71 -11.65 13.23 1.72
N VAL A 72 -10.39 12.80 1.90
CA VAL A 72 -9.30 13.17 0.97
C VAL A 72 -9.44 12.49 -0.38
N ALA A 73 -9.96 11.25 -0.41
CA ALA A 73 -10.40 10.65 -1.67
C ALA A 73 -11.65 11.38 -2.18
N LYS A 74 -11.53 12.03 -3.34
CA LYS A 74 -12.61 12.78 -4.00
C LYS A 74 -13.20 12.06 -5.22
N GLY A 75 -12.67 10.89 -5.56
CA GLY A 75 -13.00 10.16 -6.77
C GLY A 75 -12.56 10.87 -8.06
N PRO A 76 -13.04 10.39 -9.22
CA PRO A 76 -12.78 11.00 -10.53
C PRO A 76 -13.13 12.49 -10.57
N ARG A 77 -12.30 13.31 -11.22
CA ARG A 77 -12.36 14.78 -11.15
C ARG A 77 -13.59 15.37 -11.82
N ASN A 78 -14.14 14.67 -12.81
CA ASN A 78 -15.29 15.12 -13.59
C ASN A 78 -16.05 13.93 -14.18
N SER A 79 -17.26 14.21 -14.70
CA SER A 79 -18.15 13.21 -15.30
C SER A 79 -17.52 12.50 -16.52
N GLN A 80 -16.59 13.11 -17.25
CA GLN A 80 -15.90 12.44 -18.36
C GLN A 80 -14.92 11.37 -17.87
N GLU A 81 -14.07 11.71 -16.90
CA GLU A 81 -13.13 10.75 -16.29
C GLU A 81 -13.87 9.63 -15.56
N ARG A 82 -14.98 9.95 -14.91
CA ARG A 82 -15.87 8.96 -14.28
C ARG A 82 -16.47 7.99 -15.29
N ARG A 83 -16.97 8.49 -16.43
CA ARG A 83 -17.47 7.65 -17.53
C ARG A 83 -16.37 6.80 -18.15
N GLU A 84 -15.17 7.35 -18.33
CA GLU A 84 -14.00 6.56 -18.74
C GLU A 84 -13.76 5.43 -17.75
N LEU A 85 -13.56 5.74 -16.47
CA LEU A 85 -13.27 4.75 -15.43
C LEU A 85 -14.31 3.63 -15.42
N PHE A 86 -15.60 4.01 -15.41
CA PHE A 86 -16.70 3.05 -15.39
C PHE A 86 -16.69 2.15 -16.62
N GLN A 87 -16.54 2.74 -17.81
CA GLN A 87 -16.53 1.99 -19.07
C GLN A 87 -15.32 1.04 -19.15
N ARG A 88 -14.13 1.48 -18.70
CA ARG A 88 -12.91 0.65 -18.70
C ARG A 88 -13.02 -0.53 -17.73
N CYS A 89 -13.59 -0.33 -16.54
CA CYS A 89 -13.92 -1.42 -15.62
C CYS A 89 -14.96 -2.37 -16.24
N LEU A 90 -16.01 -1.81 -16.84
CA LEU A 90 -17.07 -2.61 -17.43
C LEU A 90 -16.53 -3.49 -18.56
N GLU A 91 -15.62 -3.01 -19.40
CA GLU A 91 -14.99 -3.82 -20.46
C GLU A 91 -14.25 -5.07 -19.95
N THR A 92 -13.71 -5.03 -18.73
CA THR A 92 -12.90 -6.12 -18.17
C THR A 92 -13.70 -7.15 -17.38
N ILE A 93 -14.95 -6.85 -17.04
CA ILE A 93 -15.84 -7.78 -16.35
C ILE A 93 -16.42 -8.79 -17.35
N ALA A 94 -16.30 -10.09 -17.06
CA ALA A 94 -16.92 -11.15 -17.84
C ALA A 94 -18.47 -11.07 -17.81
N LYS A 95 -19.15 -11.70 -18.78
CA LYS A 95 -20.62 -11.75 -18.84
C LYS A 95 -21.18 -12.90 -17.99
N GLY A 96 -22.49 -12.86 -17.71
CA GLY A 96 -23.21 -13.91 -17.01
C GLY A 96 -22.63 -14.17 -15.61
N ASP A 97 -22.32 -15.43 -15.31
CA ASP A 97 -21.80 -15.84 -14.00
C ASP A 97 -20.48 -15.16 -13.62
N GLY A 98 -19.67 -14.75 -14.59
CA GLY A 98 -18.45 -13.98 -14.32
C GLY A 98 -18.75 -12.59 -13.73
N ALA A 99 -19.79 -11.91 -14.22
CA ALA A 99 -20.25 -10.65 -13.64
C ALA A 99 -20.87 -10.86 -12.26
N LYS A 100 -21.63 -11.95 -12.06
CA LYS A 100 -22.15 -12.31 -10.74
C LYS A 100 -21.02 -12.46 -9.73
N LYS A 101 -20.00 -13.28 -10.04
CA LYS A 101 -18.83 -13.46 -9.17
C LYS A 101 -18.11 -12.14 -8.89
N TRP A 102 -17.96 -11.27 -9.90
CA TRP A 102 -17.36 -9.95 -9.69
C TRP A 102 -18.16 -9.12 -8.68
N VAL A 103 -19.49 -9.08 -8.80
CA VAL A 103 -20.36 -8.42 -7.81
C VAL A 103 -20.15 -9.03 -6.42
N GLU A 104 -20.20 -10.36 -6.27
CA GLU A 104 -20.01 -11.05 -4.98
C GLU A 104 -18.69 -10.64 -4.29
N THR A 105 -17.65 -10.27 -5.05
CA THR A 105 -16.39 -9.78 -4.45
C THR A 105 -16.53 -8.47 -3.65
N TRP A 106 -17.62 -7.72 -3.82
CA TRP A 106 -17.84 -6.41 -3.21
C TRP A 106 -18.93 -6.36 -2.13
N PHE A 107 -19.72 -7.42 -1.96
CA PHE A 107 -20.85 -7.45 -1.01
C PHE A 107 -20.69 -8.55 0.04
N ASP A 108 -21.05 -8.25 1.28
CA ASP A 108 -20.89 -9.15 2.44
C ASP A 108 -22.20 -9.25 3.22
N THR A 109 -22.37 -10.35 3.97
CA THR A 109 -23.51 -10.54 4.90
C THR A 109 -23.01 -10.40 6.33
N GLY A 110 -22.59 -9.18 6.69
CA GLY A 110 -21.85 -8.92 7.91
C GLY A 110 -20.37 -9.30 7.77
N ARG A 111 -19.47 -8.43 8.23
CA ARG A 111 -18.00 -8.37 7.97
C ARG A 111 -17.15 -9.63 8.25
N THR A 112 -17.73 -10.79 8.48
CA THR A 112 -17.01 -11.98 8.98
C THR A 112 -17.56 -13.33 8.51
N GLU A 113 -18.71 -13.42 7.82
CA GLU A 113 -19.34 -14.72 7.57
C GLU A 113 -19.09 -15.29 6.16
N ALA A 114 -19.45 -14.57 5.09
CA ALA A 114 -19.20 -14.96 3.70
C ALA A 114 -19.60 -13.85 2.72
N PRO A 115 -19.01 -13.81 1.50
CA PRO A 115 -19.52 -12.94 0.45
C PRO A 115 -21.01 -13.17 0.19
N ALA A 116 -21.79 -12.08 0.09
CA ALA A 116 -23.19 -12.14 -0.30
C ALA A 116 -23.30 -12.72 -1.72
N LYS A 117 -24.27 -13.61 -1.93
CA LYS A 117 -24.55 -14.15 -3.27
C LYS A 117 -25.17 -13.08 -4.15
N PHE A 118 -24.91 -13.15 -5.45
CA PHE A 118 -25.42 -12.15 -6.39
C PHE A 118 -26.94 -11.96 -6.28
N GLU A 119 -27.70 -13.04 -6.07
CA GLU A 119 -29.15 -13.02 -5.93
C GLU A 119 -29.65 -12.24 -4.70
N GLN A 120 -28.80 -12.05 -3.69
CA GLN A 120 -29.11 -11.27 -2.49
C GLN A 120 -28.81 -9.77 -2.69
N VAL A 121 -28.03 -9.41 -3.70
CA VAL A 121 -27.63 -8.02 -3.94
C VAL A 121 -28.78 -7.28 -4.63
N GLY A 122 -29.39 -6.37 -3.88
CA GLY A 122 -30.41 -5.46 -4.39
C GLY A 122 -29.81 -4.38 -5.30
N ARG A 123 -30.62 -3.87 -6.22
CA ARG A 123 -30.26 -2.78 -7.12
C ARG A 123 -29.80 -1.54 -6.34
N SER A 124 -30.45 -1.23 -5.21
CA SER A 124 -30.05 -0.11 -4.34
C SER A 124 -28.72 -0.37 -3.64
N ASN A 125 -28.41 -1.61 -3.23
CA ASN A 125 -27.10 -1.96 -2.68
C ASN A 125 -26.00 -1.69 -3.71
N MET A 126 -26.24 -2.05 -4.97
CA MET A 126 -25.29 -1.76 -6.06
C MET A 126 -25.10 -0.26 -6.30
N MET A 127 -26.17 0.54 -6.20
CA MET A 127 -26.06 2.00 -6.29
C MET A 127 -25.22 2.60 -5.16
N ILE A 128 -25.34 2.09 -3.92
CA ILE A 128 -24.52 2.54 -2.78
C ILE A 128 -23.04 2.26 -3.04
N TRP A 129 -22.72 1.06 -3.54
CA TRP A 129 -21.35 0.71 -3.88
C TRP A 129 -20.80 1.59 -5.01
N LEU A 130 -21.57 1.82 -6.07
CA LEU A 130 -21.19 2.68 -7.19
C LEU A 130 -20.99 4.15 -6.77
N ALA A 131 -21.82 4.66 -5.85
CA ALA A 131 -21.65 6.00 -5.29
C ALA A 131 -20.29 6.15 -4.60
N TRP A 132 -19.91 5.19 -3.75
CA TRP A 132 -18.56 5.17 -3.17
C TRP A 132 -17.47 5.04 -4.25
N ALA A 133 -17.60 4.08 -5.16
CA ALA A 133 -16.56 3.78 -6.13
C ALA A 133 -16.27 4.96 -7.09
N PHE A 134 -17.32 5.63 -7.57
CA PHE A 134 -17.23 6.61 -8.66
C PHE A 134 -17.46 8.07 -8.25
N TRP A 135 -17.93 8.34 -7.03
CA TRP A 135 -18.04 9.68 -6.46
C TRP A 135 -17.24 9.85 -5.16
N ALA A 136 -16.70 8.77 -4.59
CA ALA A 136 -16.10 8.79 -3.24
C ALA A 136 -17.05 9.42 -2.19
N ALA A 137 -18.36 9.18 -2.36
CA ALA A 137 -19.41 9.80 -1.58
C ALA A 137 -20.50 8.78 -1.16
N PRO A 138 -21.19 9.01 -0.03
CA PRO A 138 -22.47 8.40 0.28
C PRO A 138 -23.49 8.63 -0.85
N ILE A 139 -24.44 7.72 -0.97
CA ILE A 139 -25.47 7.79 -2.02
C ILE A 139 -26.36 9.03 -1.85
N GLU A 140 -26.56 9.48 -0.62
CA GLU A 140 -27.37 10.64 -0.26
C GLU A 140 -26.81 11.92 -0.91
N GLU A 141 -25.48 12.11 -0.86
CA GLU A 141 -24.80 13.25 -1.49
C GLU A 141 -24.92 13.20 -3.02
N VAL A 142 -24.85 12.00 -3.62
CA VAL A 142 -25.02 11.83 -5.07
C VAL A 142 -26.46 12.15 -5.51
N PHE A 143 -27.44 11.89 -4.65
CA PHE A 143 -28.86 12.16 -4.93
C PHE A 143 -29.27 13.63 -4.81
N GLU A 144 -28.44 14.49 -4.22
CA GLU A 144 -28.65 15.94 -4.23
C GLU A 144 -28.61 16.52 -5.66
N SER A 145 -27.89 15.85 -6.57
CA SER A 145 -27.80 16.20 -7.98
C SER A 145 -28.63 15.25 -8.84
N ALA A 146 -29.69 15.78 -9.46
CA ALA A 146 -30.52 14.99 -10.39
C ALA A 146 -29.69 14.41 -11.56
N ALA A 147 -28.65 15.14 -12.02
CA ALA A 147 -27.78 14.68 -13.08
C ALA A 147 -26.93 13.48 -12.65
N ASP A 148 -26.35 13.52 -11.45
CA ASP A 148 -25.54 12.42 -10.92
C ASP A 148 -26.41 11.21 -10.53
N MET A 149 -27.59 11.43 -9.96
CA MET A 149 -28.58 10.37 -9.71
C MET A 149 -28.96 9.65 -11.01
N MET A 150 -29.20 10.39 -12.10
CA MET A 150 -29.48 9.79 -13.41
C MET A 150 -28.27 9.05 -13.98
N GLU A 151 -27.05 9.56 -13.78
CA GLU A 151 -25.82 8.89 -14.22
C GLU A 151 -25.60 7.58 -13.45
N LEU A 152 -25.79 7.58 -12.14
CA LEU A 152 -25.70 6.40 -11.28
C LEU A 152 -26.69 5.30 -11.69
N ASN A 153 -27.95 5.68 -11.95
CA ASN A 153 -28.96 4.74 -12.46
C ASN A 153 -28.54 4.12 -13.81
N ARG A 154 -28.03 4.96 -14.72
CA ARG A 154 -27.51 4.50 -16.03
C ARG A 154 -26.33 3.55 -15.88
N MET A 155 -25.47 3.72 -14.87
CA MET A 155 -24.37 2.79 -14.61
C MET A 155 -24.91 1.41 -14.23
N VAL A 156 -25.91 1.33 -13.35
CA VAL A 156 -26.53 0.03 -13.01
C VAL A 156 -27.19 -0.60 -14.24
N ASP A 157 -27.94 0.18 -15.03
CA ASP A 157 -28.55 -0.31 -16.27
C ASP A 157 -27.52 -0.82 -17.27
N ALA A 158 -26.37 -0.13 -17.40
CA ALA A 158 -25.28 -0.54 -18.26
C ALA A 158 -24.65 -1.86 -17.79
N ILE A 159 -24.53 -2.09 -16.49
CA ILE A 159 -24.07 -3.38 -15.94
C ILE A 159 -25.06 -4.48 -16.33
N GLU A 160 -26.34 -4.30 -16.04
CA GLU A 160 -27.37 -5.31 -16.33
C GLU A 160 -27.44 -5.65 -17.82
N ALA A 161 -27.48 -4.63 -18.68
CA ALA A 161 -27.60 -4.78 -20.12
C ALA A 161 -26.34 -5.37 -20.76
N SER A 162 -25.15 -4.87 -20.42
CA SER A 162 -23.90 -5.31 -21.08
C SER A 162 -23.41 -6.66 -20.57
N LYS A 163 -23.75 -7.02 -19.32
CA LYS A 163 -23.29 -8.26 -18.67
C LYS A 163 -24.34 -9.36 -18.64
N GLY A 164 -25.59 -9.07 -19.01
CA GLY A 164 -26.66 -10.06 -19.04
C GLY A 164 -27.02 -10.56 -17.65
N VAL A 165 -27.01 -9.66 -16.67
CA VAL A 165 -27.38 -9.93 -15.27
C VAL A 165 -28.54 -9.02 -14.87
N LYS A 166 -29.30 -9.40 -13.85
CA LYS A 166 -30.40 -8.59 -13.30
C LYS A 166 -30.33 -8.59 -11.79
N PHE A 167 -30.29 -7.40 -11.18
CA PHE A 167 -30.30 -7.26 -9.73
C PHE A 167 -31.70 -7.44 -9.17
N ALA A 168 -31.80 -7.87 -7.90
CA ALA A 168 -33.06 -7.88 -7.18
C ALA A 168 -33.59 -6.44 -7.02
N GLN A 169 -34.91 -6.26 -7.05
CA GLN A 169 -35.49 -4.93 -6.89
C GLN A 169 -35.35 -4.44 -5.45
N GLY A 170 -35.06 -3.14 -5.29
CA GLY A 170 -34.97 -2.49 -4.00
C GLY A 170 -33.64 -2.68 -3.27
N PHE A 171 -33.70 -2.49 -1.96
CA PHE A 171 -32.58 -2.56 -1.02
C PHE A 171 -32.71 -3.81 -0.16
N ASN A 172 -31.63 -4.57 -0.03
CA ASN A 172 -31.53 -5.68 0.92
C ASN A 172 -30.79 -5.19 2.18
N PRO A 173 -31.44 -5.17 3.37
CA PRO A 173 -30.82 -4.72 4.62
C PRO A 173 -29.80 -5.71 5.19
N ASP A 174 -29.82 -6.98 4.75
CA ASP A 174 -28.90 -8.02 5.24
C ASP A 174 -27.57 -8.06 4.46
N VAL A 175 -27.40 -7.13 3.50
CA VAL A 175 -26.24 -7.09 2.60
C VAL A 175 -25.54 -5.73 2.69
N ASP A 176 -24.30 -5.77 3.15
CA ASP A 176 -23.39 -4.64 3.18
C ASP A 176 -22.50 -4.61 1.93
N CYS A 177 -22.04 -3.42 1.56
CA CYS A 177 -21.03 -3.27 0.51
C CYS A 177 -19.70 -2.81 1.09
N ILE A 178 -18.60 -3.32 0.52
CA ILE A 178 -17.24 -2.92 0.88
C ILE A 178 -17.00 -1.49 0.38
N ARG A 179 -16.74 -0.57 1.32
CA ARG A 179 -16.50 0.85 1.03
C ARG A 179 -15.31 1.40 1.83
N LEU A 180 -14.09 1.04 1.44
CA LEU A 180 -12.85 1.30 2.19
C LEU A 180 -12.85 2.64 2.95
N ALA A 181 -13.02 3.76 2.24
CA ALA A 181 -12.98 5.13 2.76
C ALA A 181 -14.02 5.46 3.86
N PHE A 182 -15.14 4.73 3.92
CA PHE A 182 -16.24 4.95 4.86
C PHE A 182 -16.31 3.91 5.96
N ASP A 183 -15.79 2.75 5.66
CA ASP A 183 -15.85 1.56 6.47
C ASP A 183 -14.90 1.65 7.68
N PRO A 184 -15.25 1.12 8.86
CA PRO A 184 -14.36 1.20 10.03
C PRO A 184 -12.95 0.68 9.76
N VAL A 185 -11.94 1.41 10.27
CA VAL A 185 -10.53 0.97 10.23
C VAL A 185 -10.37 -0.20 11.19
N VAL A 186 -9.87 -1.32 10.70
CA VAL A 186 -9.66 -2.53 11.51
C VAL A 186 -8.17 -2.79 11.62
N ALA A 187 -7.61 -2.49 12.79
CA ALA A 187 -6.21 -2.72 13.12
C ALA A 187 -6.06 -3.58 14.37
N SER A 188 -4.98 -4.35 14.45
CA SER A 188 -4.62 -5.14 15.62
C SER A 188 -3.49 -4.45 16.40
N HIS A 189 -3.56 -4.52 17.72
CA HIS A 189 -2.45 -4.07 18.56
C HIS A 189 -1.19 -4.91 18.28
N ARG A 190 -0.06 -4.22 18.12
CA ARG A 190 1.27 -4.82 18.01
C ARG A 190 2.04 -4.44 19.27
N PRO A 191 2.69 -5.38 19.99
CA PRO A 191 3.41 -5.04 21.20
C PRO A 191 4.50 -3.99 20.98
N LEU A 192 4.89 -3.24 22.01
CA LEU A 192 5.90 -2.18 21.88
C LEU A 192 7.22 -2.71 21.30
N VAL A 193 7.60 -3.94 21.66
CA VAL A 193 8.81 -4.62 21.16
C VAL A 193 8.80 -4.75 19.63
N TYR A 194 7.63 -4.90 19.00
CA TYR A 194 7.52 -4.97 17.55
C TYR A 194 8.06 -3.69 16.90
N TYR A 195 7.59 -2.52 17.36
CA TYR A 195 8.04 -1.24 16.80
C TYR A 195 9.50 -0.92 17.15
N ILE A 196 10.00 -1.35 18.32
CA ILE A 196 11.42 -1.25 18.67
C ILE A 196 12.28 -2.09 17.70
N LEU A 197 11.86 -3.32 17.41
CA LEU A 197 12.55 -4.18 16.47
C LEU A 197 12.53 -3.60 15.05
N LEU A 198 11.40 -3.07 14.60
CA LEU A 198 11.30 -2.41 13.29
C LEU A 198 12.19 -1.17 13.21
N TRP A 199 12.18 -0.31 14.23
CA TRP A 199 13.07 0.85 14.30
C TRP A 199 14.53 0.42 14.23
N THR A 200 14.90 -0.59 15.01
CA THR A 200 16.27 -1.14 15.02
C THR A 200 16.65 -1.68 13.64
N ALA A 201 15.76 -2.45 13.00
CA ALA A 201 16.00 -3.00 11.67
C ALA A 201 16.14 -1.91 10.60
N ASN A 202 15.35 -0.82 10.68
CA ASN A 202 15.48 0.34 9.81
C ASN A 202 16.82 1.07 10.00
N VAL A 203 17.28 1.24 11.26
CA VAL A 203 18.60 1.83 11.55
C VAL A 203 19.72 0.95 10.99
N LEU A 204 19.67 -0.36 11.21
CA LEU A 204 20.65 -1.31 10.68
C LEU A 204 20.67 -1.29 9.14
N ALA A 205 19.51 -1.32 8.49
CA ALA A 205 19.40 -1.26 7.03
C ALA A 205 19.92 0.08 6.50
N GLY A 206 19.60 1.21 7.15
CA GLY A 206 20.11 2.52 6.81
C GLY A 206 21.64 2.58 6.87
N MET A 207 22.25 1.99 7.90
CA MET A 207 23.72 1.86 7.98
C MET A 207 24.28 1.04 6.82
N VAL A 208 23.64 -0.08 6.47
CA VAL A 208 24.03 -0.87 5.29
C VAL A 208 23.92 -0.05 4.00
N PHE A 209 22.85 0.72 3.82
CA PHE A 209 22.66 1.57 2.65
C PHE A 209 23.76 2.64 2.54
N VAL A 210 24.14 3.28 3.65
CA VAL A 210 25.27 4.22 3.69
C VAL A 210 26.58 3.53 3.31
N VAL A 211 26.86 2.34 3.85
CA VAL A 211 28.06 1.56 3.49
C VAL A 211 28.08 1.19 2.00
N LEU A 212 26.91 0.95 1.41
CA LEU A 212 26.73 0.69 -0.02
C LEU A 212 26.81 1.95 -0.91
N GLY A 213 27.02 3.13 -0.30
CA GLY A 213 27.18 4.41 -0.99
C GLY A 213 25.87 5.12 -1.32
N PHE A 214 24.78 4.81 -0.60
CA PHE A 214 23.55 5.58 -0.68
C PHE A 214 23.55 6.76 0.31
N THR A 215 22.95 7.85 -0.14
CA THR A 215 22.67 9.07 0.62
C THR A 215 21.17 9.18 0.81
N ARG A 216 20.70 9.40 2.05
CA ARG A 216 19.27 9.58 2.34
C ARG A 216 18.90 11.05 2.21
N TYR A 217 17.81 11.34 1.51
CA TYR A 217 17.25 12.66 1.34
C TYR A 217 15.81 12.73 1.84
N GLU A 218 15.37 13.93 2.19
CA GLU A 218 13.97 14.28 2.38
C GLU A 218 13.70 15.56 1.60
N GLY A 219 12.88 15.47 0.55
CA GLY A 219 12.75 16.53 -0.46
C GLY A 219 14.08 16.81 -1.15
N THR A 220 14.63 18.00 -0.96
CA THR A 220 15.94 18.40 -1.49
C THR A 220 17.02 18.51 -0.42
N VAL A 221 16.76 17.99 0.79
CA VAL A 221 17.67 18.09 1.94
C VAL A 221 18.35 16.74 2.19
N ASP A 222 19.68 16.73 2.26
CA ASP A 222 20.47 15.55 2.64
C ASP A 222 20.32 15.28 4.15
N GLN A 223 19.85 14.08 4.47
CA GLN A 223 19.54 13.58 5.81
C GLN A 223 20.49 12.44 6.24
N THR A 224 21.58 12.20 5.51
CA THR A 224 22.46 11.04 5.77
C THR A 224 23.19 11.12 7.11
N HIS A 225 23.49 12.34 7.57
CA HIS A 225 24.25 12.61 8.81
C HIS A 225 23.43 13.35 9.87
N THR A 226 22.10 13.29 9.87
CA THR A 226 21.30 14.10 10.83
C THR A 226 21.51 13.73 12.30
N PHE A 227 22.03 12.54 12.60
CA PHE A 227 22.50 12.19 13.96
C PHE A 227 23.62 13.12 14.47
N GLU A 228 24.46 13.69 13.58
CA GLU A 228 25.47 14.69 13.94
C GLU A 228 24.93 16.13 13.93
N GLN A 229 23.87 16.42 13.16
CA GLN A 229 23.31 17.77 13.04
C GLN A 229 22.48 18.22 14.26
N GLY A 230 22.01 17.29 15.10
CA GLY A 230 21.40 17.60 16.41
C GLY A 230 22.33 18.36 17.37
N ARG A 231 23.61 18.57 17.02
CA ARG A 231 24.61 19.32 17.79
C ARG A 231 25.01 20.68 17.21
N LYS A 232 24.54 21.08 16.02
CA LYS A 232 24.89 22.37 15.41
C LYS A 232 23.75 23.38 15.56
N HIS A 233 23.74 24.10 16.68
CA HIS A 233 22.77 25.18 17.00
C HIS A 233 22.89 26.47 16.16
N ASN A 234 23.64 26.46 15.05
CA ASN A 234 23.81 27.61 14.17
C ASN A 234 23.64 27.17 12.71
N ALA A 235 22.40 26.89 12.28
CA ALA A 235 22.09 26.72 10.87
C ALA A 235 21.70 28.08 10.25
N PRO A 236 22.20 28.44 9.06
CA PRO A 236 21.85 29.69 8.39
C PRO A 236 20.36 29.73 8.00
N ALA A 237 19.74 30.91 8.05
CA ALA A 237 18.30 31.16 7.88
C ALA A 237 17.69 30.79 6.50
N ASN A 238 18.49 30.24 5.57
CA ASN A 238 18.10 29.89 4.19
C ASN A 238 18.22 28.38 3.89
N GLN A 239 18.19 27.51 4.91
CA GLN A 239 18.10 26.07 4.62
C GLN A 239 16.74 25.75 4.00
N PRO A 240 16.69 24.89 2.96
CA PRO A 240 15.42 24.39 2.44
C PRO A 240 14.65 23.72 3.57
N THR A 241 13.45 24.21 3.86
CA THR A 241 12.57 23.59 4.86
C THR A 241 11.92 22.37 4.24
N VAL A 242 12.11 21.21 4.84
CA VAL A 242 11.37 20.00 4.48
C VAL A 242 9.89 20.22 4.77
N ASP A 243 9.04 19.97 3.78
CA ASP A 243 7.58 19.96 3.94
C ASP A 243 7.05 18.53 3.87
N PRO A 244 6.69 17.90 5.01
CA PRO A 244 6.18 16.53 5.04
C PRO A 244 4.91 16.29 4.20
N SER A 245 4.17 17.34 3.85
CA SER A 245 2.96 17.24 3.03
C SER A 245 3.25 17.17 1.54
N THR A 246 4.43 17.63 1.11
CA THR A 246 4.80 17.67 -0.30
C THR A 246 6.08 16.90 -0.62
N ASP A 247 6.96 16.67 0.35
CA ASP A 247 8.27 16.05 0.14
C ASP A 247 8.31 14.57 0.53
N LEU A 248 8.99 13.79 -0.29
CA LEU A 248 9.24 12.37 -0.06
C LEU A 248 10.62 12.18 0.56
N ALA A 249 10.73 11.19 1.44
CA ALA A 249 12.01 10.61 1.81
C ALA A 249 12.45 9.57 0.76
N TYR A 250 13.74 9.54 0.44
CA TYR A 250 14.30 8.59 -0.51
C TYR A 250 15.80 8.36 -0.29
N TRP A 251 16.31 7.27 -0.84
CA TRP A 251 17.74 6.97 -0.89
C TRP A 251 18.25 7.14 -2.32
N TYR A 252 19.42 7.76 -2.47
CA TYR A 252 20.04 8.00 -3.76
C TYR A 252 21.47 7.46 -3.79
N ARG A 253 21.83 6.81 -4.90
CA ARG A 253 23.20 6.38 -5.20
C ARG A 253 23.45 6.56 -6.68
N SER A 254 24.64 7.03 -7.04
CA SER A 254 25.08 7.08 -8.44
C SER A 254 26.51 6.54 -8.58
N PRO A 255 26.77 5.60 -9.50
CA PRO A 255 28.14 5.27 -9.90
C PRO A 255 28.85 6.50 -10.46
N ILE A 256 30.18 6.59 -10.30
CA ILE A 256 30.98 7.73 -10.80
C ILE A 256 30.84 7.86 -12.33
N ASN A 257 30.91 6.73 -13.05
CA ASN A 257 30.74 6.65 -14.50
C ASN A 257 29.73 5.54 -14.81
N PRO A 258 28.42 5.85 -14.80
CA PRO A 258 27.39 4.84 -15.04
C PRO A 258 27.31 4.51 -16.53
N ASP A 259 27.26 3.22 -16.86
CA ASP A 259 27.06 2.74 -18.25
C ASP A 259 25.69 3.19 -18.78
N ASN A 260 24.68 3.15 -17.90
CA ASN A 260 23.35 3.68 -18.18
C ASN A 260 23.10 4.90 -17.28
N LYS A 261 23.08 6.10 -17.90
CA LYS A 261 22.86 7.38 -17.19
C LYS A 261 21.41 7.60 -16.75
N VAL A 262 20.46 6.78 -17.20
CA VAL A 262 19.05 6.89 -16.80
C VAL A 262 18.90 6.31 -15.39
N PRO A 263 18.40 7.06 -14.39
CA PRO A 263 18.18 6.53 -13.04
C PRO A 263 17.10 5.45 -13.04
N LEU A 264 17.26 4.47 -12.16
CA LEU A 264 16.21 3.55 -11.75
C LEU A 264 15.53 4.09 -10.50
N VAL A 265 14.24 4.42 -10.58
CA VAL A 265 13.40 4.79 -9.44
C VAL A 265 12.66 3.54 -8.95
N PHE A 266 13.04 3.02 -7.79
CA PHE A 266 12.39 1.88 -7.15
C PHE A 266 11.37 2.35 -6.09
N ILE A 267 10.15 1.81 -6.16
CA ILE A 267 9.06 2.09 -5.24
C ILE A 267 8.60 0.78 -4.61
N HIS A 268 8.70 0.68 -3.29
CA HIS A 268 8.42 -0.55 -2.56
C HIS A 268 6.91 -0.78 -2.32
N GLY A 269 6.55 -2.03 -2.01
CA GLY A 269 5.20 -2.42 -1.59
C GLY A 269 4.94 -2.27 -0.10
N ILE A 270 3.76 -2.71 0.34
CA ILE A 270 3.38 -2.73 1.76
C ILE A 270 4.31 -3.67 2.57
N GLY A 271 4.63 -3.29 3.79
CA GLY A 271 5.33 -4.13 4.76
C GLY A 271 6.16 -3.30 5.74
N VAL A 272 7.43 -3.64 5.93
CA VAL A 272 8.35 -2.97 6.88
C VAL A 272 9.30 -1.97 6.19
N GLY A 273 8.88 -1.41 5.05
CA GLY A 273 9.65 -0.46 4.24
C GLY A 273 10.79 -1.10 3.45
N LEU A 274 11.84 -0.33 3.15
CA LEU A 274 12.98 -0.81 2.34
C LEU A 274 13.78 -1.94 3.02
N VAL A 275 13.65 -2.12 4.33
CA VAL A 275 14.33 -3.18 5.11
C VAL A 275 14.04 -4.57 4.53
N GLN A 276 12.79 -4.87 4.18
CA GLN A 276 12.44 -6.19 3.63
C GLN A 276 13.06 -6.44 2.25
N TYR A 277 13.57 -5.39 1.59
CA TYR A 277 14.21 -5.46 0.28
C TYR A 277 15.75 -5.43 0.39
N ILE A 278 16.35 -5.60 1.56
CA ILE A 278 17.80 -5.42 1.74
C ILE A 278 18.66 -6.22 0.73
N HIS A 279 18.29 -7.46 0.44
CA HIS A 279 18.96 -8.32 -0.55
C HIS A 279 18.78 -7.78 -1.98
N TRP A 280 17.61 -7.24 -2.30
CA TRP A 280 17.34 -6.53 -3.54
C TRP A 280 18.15 -5.23 -3.65
N VAL A 281 18.24 -4.44 -2.59
CA VAL A 281 19.05 -3.22 -2.55
C VAL A 281 20.52 -3.53 -2.77
N VAL A 282 21.06 -4.57 -2.11
CA VAL A 282 22.43 -5.04 -2.34
C VAL A 282 22.62 -5.42 -3.81
N ALA A 283 21.71 -6.19 -4.40
CA ALA A 283 21.80 -6.58 -5.81
C ALA A 283 21.73 -5.39 -6.76
N LEU A 284 20.89 -4.39 -6.46
CA LEU A 284 20.82 -3.14 -7.21
C LEU A 284 22.16 -2.39 -7.22
N THR A 285 23.01 -2.52 -6.22
CA THR A 285 24.34 -1.86 -6.27
C THR A 285 25.29 -2.43 -7.32
N THR A 286 24.99 -3.64 -7.82
CA THR A 286 25.80 -4.33 -8.84
C THR A 286 25.53 -3.84 -10.26
N ILE A 287 24.44 -3.10 -10.49
CA ILE A 287 24.13 -2.52 -11.80
C ILE A 287 24.77 -1.13 -11.97
N SER A 288 25.26 -0.84 -13.18
CA SER A 288 25.99 0.39 -13.52
C SER A 288 25.03 1.51 -13.97
N ARG A 289 24.18 1.99 -13.04
CA ARG A 289 23.27 3.12 -13.24
C ARG A 289 22.92 3.85 -11.94
N PRO A 290 22.45 5.11 -11.98
CA PRO A 290 21.93 5.80 -10.80
C PRO A 290 20.66 5.12 -10.26
N ILE A 291 20.47 5.16 -8.95
CA ILE A 291 19.39 4.47 -8.23
C ILE A 291 18.76 5.43 -7.24
N ILE A 292 17.44 5.54 -7.30
CA ILE A 292 16.60 6.31 -6.39
C ILE A 292 15.59 5.34 -5.78
N MET A 293 15.57 5.19 -4.46
CA MET A 293 14.61 4.32 -3.76
C MET A 293 13.68 5.17 -2.92
N ILE A 294 12.40 5.19 -3.28
CA ILE A 294 11.38 6.02 -2.60
C ILE A 294 10.92 5.32 -1.33
N GLU A 295 10.91 6.05 -0.20
CA GLU A 295 10.29 5.60 1.04
C GLU A 295 8.81 5.98 1.04
N VAL A 296 7.94 5.01 1.29
CA VAL A 296 6.48 5.19 1.38
C VAL A 296 6.05 4.93 2.83
N PRO A 297 6.14 5.94 3.72
CA PRO A 297 6.13 5.73 5.16
C PRO A 297 4.79 5.20 5.70
N TYR A 298 3.67 5.56 5.06
CA TYR A 298 2.32 5.19 5.45
C TYR A 298 1.95 3.72 5.15
N VAL A 299 2.81 2.99 4.45
CA VAL A 299 2.67 1.53 4.21
C VAL A 299 3.90 0.72 4.66
N SER A 300 4.70 1.29 5.57
CA SER A 300 5.97 0.73 6.04
C SER A 300 5.94 0.26 7.50
N ASN A 301 4.76 -0.11 8.03
CA ASN A 301 4.56 -0.54 9.43
C ASN A 301 5.09 0.46 10.46
N ASN A 302 5.03 1.75 10.13
CA ASN A 302 5.37 2.83 11.03
C ASN A 302 4.17 3.17 11.92
N LEU A 303 4.44 3.69 13.11
CA LEU A 303 3.40 4.30 13.94
C LEU A 303 2.59 5.30 13.12
N LEU A 304 1.27 5.24 13.25
CA LEU A 304 0.33 6.03 12.47
C LEU A 304 0.73 7.52 12.47
N LYS A 305 1.02 8.05 11.29
CA LYS A 305 1.11 9.48 10.97
C LYS A 305 -0.06 9.82 10.06
N ARG A 306 -0.79 10.90 10.35
CA ARG A 306 -2.02 11.25 9.61
C ARG A 306 -1.77 12.03 8.31
N ASP A 307 -0.50 12.20 7.96
CA ASP A 307 -0.04 12.88 6.76
C ASP A 307 0.25 11.83 5.68
N CYS A 308 -0.39 11.96 4.53
CA CYS A 308 -0.26 11.03 3.42
C CYS A 308 -0.47 11.81 2.12
N MET A 309 0.51 11.76 1.23
CA MET A 309 0.34 12.27 -0.14
C MET A 309 -0.62 11.38 -0.92
N THR A 310 -1.43 12.00 -1.75
CA THR A 310 -2.15 11.35 -2.84
C THR A 310 -1.17 10.83 -3.90
N PRO A 311 -1.58 9.85 -4.75
CA PRO A 311 -0.74 9.41 -5.86
C PRO A 311 -0.32 10.54 -6.81
N ASP A 312 -1.18 11.55 -7.02
CA ASP A 312 -0.87 12.72 -7.84
C ASP A 312 0.17 13.65 -7.18
N GLU A 313 0.07 13.89 -5.87
CA GLU A 313 1.09 14.64 -5.11
C GLU A 313 2.42 13.89 -5.09
N THR A 314 2.39 12.57 -4.97
CA THR A 314 3.57 11.69 -5.03
C THR A 314 4.28 11.82 -6.39
N TYR A 315 3.52 11.89 -7.49
CA TYR A 315 4.10 12.18 -8.82
C TYR A 315 4.84 13.52 -8.85
N LEU A 316 4.24 14.58 -8.31
CA LEU A 316 4.86 15.91 -8.27
C LEU A 316 6.14 15.91 -7.43
N ALA A 317 6.16 15.18 -6.31
CA ALA A 317 7.35 15.01 -5.49
C ALA A 317 8.48 14.28 -6.24
N ILE A 318 8.15 13.19 -6.93
CA ILE A 318 9.11 12.44 -7.77
C ILE A 318 9.67 13.32 -8.90
N GLU A 319 8.83 14.12 -9.57
CA GLU A 319 9.26 15.05 -10.62
C GLU A 319 10.28 16.06 -10.07
N ARG A 320 10.05 16.61 -8.87
CA ARG A 320 11.01 17.49 -8.19
C ARG A 320 12.32 16.78 -7.85
N ILE A 321 12.26 15.54 -7.36
CA ILE A 321 13.46 14.73 -7.06
C ILE A 321 14.30 14.53 -8.32
N LEU A 322 13.68 14.12 -9.43
CA LEU A 322 14.40 13.93 -10.70
C LEU A 322 15.03 15.23 -11.20
N LYS A 323 14.30 16.35 -11.11
CA LYS A 323 14.83 17.67 -11.46
C LYS A 323 16.01 18.08 -10.58
N PHE A 324 15.95 17.82 -9.27
CA PHE A 324 17.01 18.15 -8.32
C PHE A 324 18.31 17.39 -8.62
N HIS A 325 18.21 16.13 -9.05
CA HIS A 325 19.36 15.30 -9.45
C HIS A 325 19.71 15.41 -10.95
N ASP A 326 19.19 16.43 -11.65
CA ASP A 326 19.43 16.70 -13.07
C ASP A 326 19.08 15.53 -14.03
N TYR A 327 18.09 14.71 -13.66
CA TYR A 327 17.61 13.63 -14.50
C TYR A 327 16.33 14.02 -15.26
N PRO A 328 16.35 14.08 -16.61
CA PRO A 328 15.17 14.42 -17.38
C PRO A 328 14.14 13.27 -17.45
N LYS A 329 14.60 12.02 -17.30
CA LYS A 329 13.78 10.81 -17.34
C LYS A 329 14.32 9.73 -16.40
N ALA A 330 13.47 8.79 -16.01
CA ALA A 330 13.82 7.63 -15.20
C ALA A 330 13.15 6.34 -15.69
N THR A 331 13.75 5.20 -15.37
CA THR A 331 13.07 3.90 -15.41
C THR A 331 12.38 3.70 -14.06
N PHE A 332 11.07 3.47 -14.07
CA PHE A 332 10.30 3.24 -12.84
C PHE A 332 10.14 1.75 -12.58
N MET A 333 10.42 1.32 -11.36
CA MET A 333 10.16 -0.03 -10.91
C MET A 333 9.28 -0.02 -9.67
N GLY A 334 8.12 -0.66 -9.76
CA GLY A 334 7.22 -0.86 -8.63
C GLY A 334 7.11 -2.33 -8.26
N HIS A 335 7.00 -2.62 -6.98
CA HIS A 335 6.56 -3.92 -6.47
C HIS A 335 5.25 -3.76 -5.68
N SER A 336 4.26 -4.63 -5.89
CA SER A 336 2.99 -4.61 -5.16
C SER A 336 2.38 -3.20 -5.16
N LEU A 337 2.04 -2.59 -4.01
CA LEU A 337 1.53 -1.20 -3.93
C LEU A 337 2.40 -0.16 -4.65
N GLY A 338 3.71 -0.34 -4.71
CA GLY A 338 4.59 0.55 -5.48
C GLY A 338 4.23 0.62 -6.97
N THR A 339 3.59 -0.42 -7.52
CA THR A 339 3.07 -0.41 -8.90
C THR A 339 1.93 0.58 -9.10
N MET A 340 1.13 0.87 -8.07
CA MET A 340 0.06 1.87 -8.12
C MET A 340 0.61 3.29 -8.20
N LEU A 341 1.72 3.58 -7.49
CA LEU A 341 2.42 4.86 -7.63
C LEU A 341 3.09 4.97 -9.01
N CYS A 342 3.66 3.88 -9.54
CA CYS A 342 4.13 3.83 -10.93
C CYS A 342 3.01 4.09 -11.94
N ALA A 343 1.79 3.58 -11.69
CA ALA A 343 0.62 3.86 -12.50
C ALA A 343 0.25 5.35 -12.47
N ALA A 344 0.31 6.00 -11.30
CA ALA A 344 0.09 7.43 -11.18
C ALA A 344 1.09 8.25 -12.01
N VAL A 345 2.38 7.88 -11.96
CA VAL A 345 3.41 8.47 -12.83
C VAL A 345 3.09 8.27 -14.31
N CYS A 346 2.68 7.06 -14.72
CA CYS A 346 2.30 6.76 -16.11
C CYS A 346 1.11 7.58 -16.60
N ARG A 347 0.13 7.84 -15.74
CA ARG A 347 -1.04 8.66 -16.10
C ARG A 347 -0.72 10.14 -16.16
N ALA A 348 0.09 10.64 -15.22
CA ALA A 348 0.47 12.06 -15.17
C ALA A 348 1.50 12.42 -16.25
N SER A 349 2.38 11.48 -16.62
CA SER A 349 3.47 11.69 -17.57
C SER A 349 3.53 10.59 -18.65
N PRO A 350 2.48 10.40 -19.49
CA PRO A 350 2.40 9.30 -20.44
C PRO A 350 3.60 9.26 -21.38
N ALA A 351 4.11 8.07 -21.72
CA ALA A 351 5.35 7.95 -22.48
C ALA A 351 5.29 8.52 -23.90
N SER A 352 4.08 8.68 -24.46
CA SER A 352 3.85 9.36 -25.74
C SER A 352 4.03 10.87 -25.68
N SER A 353 4.02 11.47 -24.49
CA SER A 353 4.23 12.90 -24.30
C SER A 353 5.70 13.28 -24.50
N PRO A 354 6.00 14.39 -25.22
CA PRO A 354 7.37 14.88 -25.36
C PRO A 354 7.99 15.32 -24.02
N LYS A 355 7.17 15.67 -23.03
CA LYS A 355 7.58 16.07 -21.68
C LYS A 355 7.62 14.89 -20.69
N SER A 356 7.47 13.65 -21.17
CA SER A 356 7.41 12.49 -20.29
C SER A 356 8.71 12.29 -19.52
N ILE A 357 8.61 12.08 -18.21
CA ILE A 357 9.73 11.71 -17.35
C ILE A 357 10.03 10.20 -17.38
N ILE A 358 9.30 9.42 -18.20
CA ILE A 358 9.40 7.95 -18.20
C ILE A 358 10.30 7.49 -19.35
N ALA A 359 11.37 6.77 -19.00
CA ALA A 359 12.24 6.06 -19.94
C ALA A 359 11.87 4.57 -20.07
N GLY A 360 11.48 3.95 -18.96
CA GLY A 360 11.12 2.53 -18.86
C GLY A 360 10.21 2.25 -17.67
N LEU A 361 9.59 1.07 -17.66
CA LEU A 361 8.65 0.64 -16.62
C LEU A 361 8.82 -0.84 -16.31
N ILE A 362 8.99 -1.17 -15.04
CA ILE A 362 9.09 -2.53 -14.52
C ILE A 362 8.04 -2.68 -13.42
N LEU A 363 7.15 -3.65 -13.56
CA LEU A 363 6.12 -3.92 -12.56
C LEU A 363 6.27 -5.38 -12.10
N ALA A 364 6.53 -5.58 -10.81
CA ALA A 364 6.56 -6.90 -10.18
C ALA A 364 5.35 -7.07 -9.28
N ASP A 365 4.60 -8.16 -9.49
CA ASP A 365 3.33 -8.45 -8.81
C ASP A 365 2.39 -7.23 -8.78
N PRO A 366 2.03 -6.69 -9.95
CA PRO A 366 1.27 -5.45 -10.06
C PRO A 366 -0.15 -5.59 -9.53
N ILE A 367 -0.52 -4.64 -8.67
CA ILE A 367 -1.89 -4.46 -8.20
C ILE A 367 -2.57 -3.23 -8.79
N CYS A 368 -1.90 -2.52 -9.69
CA CYS A 368 -2.45 -1.40 -10.46
C CYS A 368 -3.36 -1.82 -11.64
N PHE A 369 -3.34 -3.10 -12.02
CA PHE A 369 -4.23 -3.64 -13.06
C PHE A 369 -5.46 -4.26 -12.41
N LEU A 370 -6.63 -3.99 -12.99
CA LEU A 370 -7.89 -4.60 -12.58
C LEU A 370 -8.17 -4.48 -11.06
N THR A 371 -7.73 -3.39 -10.43
CA THR A 371 -7.87 -3.13 -8.98
C THR A 371 -9.34 -3.14 -8.51
N HIS A 372 -10.30 -2.96 -9.41
CA HIS A 372 -11.74 -3.07 -9.12
C HIS A 372 -12.26 -4.51 -8.97
N HIS A 373 -11.37 -5.52 -8.96
CA HIS A 373 -11.69 -6.91 -8.62
C HIS A 373 -11.41 -7.19 -7.12
N SER A 374 -11.05 -8.42 -6.78
CA SER A 374 -11.07 -8.99 -5.43
C SER A 374 -10.09 -8.38 -4.42
N ILE A 375 -9.20 -7.45 -4.81
CA ILE A 375 -8.11 -6.99 -3.94
C ILE A 375 -8.60 -6.36 -2.63
N ALA A 376 -9.65 -5.53 -2.69
CA ALA A 376 -10.20 -4.90 -1.49
C ALA A 376 -10.67 -5.95 -0.48
N ARG A 377 -11.39 -6.98 -0.96
CA ARG A 377 -11.81 -8.11 -0.14
C ARG A 377 -10.62 -8.92 0.37
N ASN A 378 -9.77 -9.38 -0.54
CA ASN A 378 -8.68 -10.32 -0.26
C ASN A 378 -7.64 -9.74 0.70
N PHE A 379 -7.45 -8.42 0.69
CA PHE A 379 -6.52 -7.73 1.57
C PHE A 379 -7.17 -7.22 2.87
N ALA A 380 -8.35 -6.59 2.83
CA ALA A 380 -8.88 -5.86 3.99
C ALA A 380 -10.04 -6.56 4.73
N TYR A 381 -10.78 -7.48 4.08
CA TYR A 381 -12.01 -8.06 4.64
C TYR A 381 -11.98 -9.58 4.82
N ARG A 382 -11.19 -10.30 4.01
CA ARG A 382 -11.12 -11.76 4.06
C ARG A 382 -10.62 -12.21 5.43
N THR A 383 -11.29 -13.21 6.00
CA THR A 383 -10.76 -14.01 7.11
C THR A 383 -9.67 -14.95 6.57
N PRO A 384 -8.43 -14.87 7.08
CA PRO A 384 -7.33 -15.70 6.57
C PRO A 384 -7.61 -17.18 6.85
N ALA A 385 -7.47 -18.01 5.81
CA ALA A 385 -7.61 -19.47 5.86
C ALA A 385 -6.29 -20.21 5.66
N THR A 386 -5.28 -19.54 5.06
CA THR A 386 -3.93 -20.10 4.85
C THR A 386 -2.87 -19.38 5.67
N ALA A 387 -1.69 -20.00 5.83
CA ALA A 387 -0.57 -19.39 6.54
C ALA A 387 -0.07 -18.11 5.85
N ALA A 388 -0.02 -18.08 4.52
CA ALA A 388 0.38 -16.90 3.76
C ALA A 388 -0.62 -15.74 3.95
N GLU A 389 -1.92 -16.04 3.94
CA GLU A 389 -2.97 -15.06 4.23
C GLU A 389 -2.89 -14.55 5.66
N LEU A 390 -2.61 -15.42 6.64
CA LEU A 390 -2.45 -15.01 8.04
C LEU A 390 -1.23 -14.09 8.23
N ILE A 391 -0.11 -14.39 7.57
CA ILE A 391 1.08 -13.53 7.60
C ILE A 391 0.76 -12.17 6.99
N MET A 392 0.05 -12.13 5.86
CA MET A 392 -0.35 -10.88 5.22
C MET A 392 -1.36 -10.09 6.07
N ASP A 393 -2.36 -10.74 6.65
CA ASP A 393 -3.33 -10.11 7.54
C ASP A 393 -2.60 -9.51 8.77
N LEU A 394 -1.75 -10.28 9.43
CA LEU A 394 -1.05 -9.85 10.64
C LEU A 394 0.04 -8.80 10.33
N PHE A 395 0.91 -9.03 9.37
CA PHE A 395 2.10 -8.18 9.18
C PHE A 395 1.92 -7.07 8.15
N ALA A 396 0.82 -7.05 7.40
CA ALA A 396 0.50 -5.98 6.46
C ALA A 396 -0.88 -5.35 6.77
N ALA A 397 -1.98 -6.09 6.56
CA ALA A 397 -3.31 -5.48 6.51
C ALA A 397 -3.80 -4.90 7.85
N ARG A 398 -3.49 -5.56 8.98
CA ARG A 398 -3.95 -5.16 10.32
C ARG A 398 -2.99 -4.25 11.08
N GLU A 399 -1.87 -3.85 10.49
CA GLU A 399 -1.03 -2.81 11.08
C GLU A 399 -1.77 -1.46 11.04
N ILE A 400 -1.69 -0.64 12.09
CA ILE A 400 -2.55 0.54 12.24
C ILE A 400 -2.32 1.60 11.16
N GLY A 401 -1.07 1.87 10.79
CA GLY A 401 -0.73 2.82 9.72
C GLY A 401 -1.23 2.34 8.35
N THR A 402 -0.94 1.09 8.01
CA THR A 402 -1.34 0.46 6.76
C THR A 402 -2.86 0.34 6.64
N SER A 403 -3.53 -0.13 7.70
CA SER A 403 -4.99 -0.26 7.75
C SER A 403 -5.65 1.10 7.59
N TRP A 404 -5.16 2.13 8.29
CA TRP A 404 -5.66 3.50 8.13
C TRP A 404 -5.45 4.01 6.69
N TYR A 405 -4.26 3.81 6.09
CA TYR A 405 -4.01 4.21 4.71
C TYR A 405 -5.03 3.57 3.75
N ILE A 406 -5.20 2.25 3.83
CA ILE A 406 -6.13 1.51 2.95
C ILE A 406 -7.57 1.92 3.16
N MET A 407 -7.98 2.14 4.41
CA MET A 407 -9.37 2.45 4.77
C MET A 407 -9.70 3.96 4.76
N ARG A 408 -8.74 4.87 4.58
CA ARG A 408 -9.03 6.32 4.57
C ARG A 408 -8.41 7.07 3.40
N ARG A 409 -7.19 6.73 3.02
CA ARG A 409 -6.38 7.49 2.06
C ARG A 409 -6.23 6.84 0.69
N PHE A 410 -6.65 5.57 0.56
CA PHE A 410 -6.49 4.83 -0.69
C PHE A 410 -7.40 5.35 -1.80
N CYS A 411 -6.82 6.11 -2.73
CA CYS A 411 -7.50 6.65 -3.90
C CYS A 411 -7.41 5.66 -5.06
N TRP A 412 -8.26 4.64 -5.07
CA TRP A 412 -8.17 3.53 -6.03
C TRP A 412 -8.29 3.97 -7.50
N ASP A 413 -9.07 5.01 -7.77
CA ASP A 413 -9.22 5.66 -9.07
C ASP A 413 -7.90 6.28 -9.58
N GLN A 414 -7.06 6.73 -8.64
CA GLN A 414 -5.70 7.21 -8.90
C GLN A 414 -4.65 6.09 -8.81
N CYS A 415 -5.03 4.84 -8.56
CA CYS A 415 -4.09 3.72 -8.48
C CYS A 415 -4.24 2.77 -9.67
N ILE A 416 -5.42 2.74 -10.29
CA ILE A 416 -5.73 1.86 -11.41
C ILE A 416 -5.12 2.35 -12.73
N LEU A 417 -4.79 1.39 -13.62
CA LEU A 417 -4.16 1.64 -14.92
C LEU A 417 -4.83 0.78 -16.00
N PHE A 418 -5.28 1.42 -17.10
CA PHE A 418 -5.84 0.73 -18.27
C PHE A 418 -5.03 0.98 -19.55
N PRO A 419 -3.76 0.58 -19.58
CA PRO A 419 -2.80 1.18 -20.49
C PRO A 419 -2.93 0.68 -21.94
N THR A 420 -2.21 1.37 -22.83
CA THR A 420 -1.97 0.93 -24.20
C THR A 420 -0.48 0.62 -24.39
N ALA A 421 -0.17 -0.52 -25.02
CA ALA A 421 1.23 -0.86 -25.32
C ALA A 421 1.86 0.15 -26.29
N TRP A 422 3.17 0.41 -26.16
CA TRP A 422 3.91 1.35 -27.01
C TRP A 422 3.71 1.16 -28.52
N LYS A 423 3.55 -0.09 -28.97
CA LYS A 423 3.37 -0.42 -30.39
C LYS A 423 2.04 0.08 -30.94
N LYS A 424 1.02 0.12 -30.09
CA LYS A 424 -0.34 0.57 -30.41
C LYS A 424 -0.53 2.08 -30.23
N ARG A 425 0.52 2.84 -29.91
CA ARG A 425 0.43 4.29 -29.62
C ARG A 425 -0.13 5.16 -30.75
N HIS A 426 -0.11 4.64 -31.98
CA HIS A 426 -0.63 5.32 -33.17
C HIS A 426 -2.02 4.84 -33.57
N GLU A 427 -2.57 3.84 -32.86
CA GLU A 427 -3.95 3.41 -33.06
C GLU A 427 -4.89 4.51 -32.57
N SER A 428 -6.03 4.66 -33.25
CA SER A 428 -7.05 5.61 -32.83
C SER A 428 -7.53 5.26 -31.42
N PRO A 429 -7.61 6.23 -30.49
CA PRO A 429 -8.11 5.98 -29.15
C PRO A 429 -9.51 5.37 -29.21
N LYS A 430 -9.77 4.35 -28.37
CA LYS A 430 -11.14 3.85 -28.18
C LYS A 430 -12.02 4.99 -27.61
N PRO A 431 -13.35 4.93 -27.80
CA PRO A 431 -14.27 5.87 -27.17
C PRO A 431 -13.99 6.01 -25.67
N LEU A 432 -14.00 7.25 -25.17
CA LEU A 432 -13.74 7.60 -23.77
C LEU A 432 -12.32 7.32 -23.26
N GLN A 433 -11.36 6.89 -24.10
CA GLN A 433 -9.96 6.81 -23.65
C GLN A 433 -9.38 8.21 -23.40
N GLY A 434 -8.91 8.41 -22.18
CA GLY A 434 -8.33 9.64 -21.68
C GLY A 434 -7.15 9.32 -20.75
N ARG A 435 -7.13 9.95 -19.57
CA ARG A 435 -5.97 9.91 -18.66
C ARG A 435 -5.74 8.53 -18.03
N LEU A 436 -6.79 7.72 -17.89
CA LEU A 436 -6.70 6.38 -17.31
C LEU A 436 -6.09 5.34 -18.26
N SER A 437 -5.94 5.71 -19.54
CA SER A 437 -5.45 4.82 -20.60
C SER A 437 -4.11 5.26 -21.22
N PRO A 438 -3.06 5.54 -20.43
CA PRO A 438 -1.81 6.08 -20.96
C PRO A 438 -1.05 5.06 -21.82
N VAL A 439 -0.23 5.58 -22.72
CA VAL A 439 0.73 4.77 -23.49
C VAL A 439 1.92 4.42 -22.60
N LEU A 440 2.20 3.12 -22.45
CA LEU A 440 3.37 2.62 -21.71
C LEU A 440 4.67 2.91 -22.48
N PRO A 441 5.81 3.09 -21.79
CA PRO A 441 7.09 3.27 -22.47
C PRO A 441 7.47 2.07 -23.33
N LYS A 442 8.37 2.29 -24.30
CA LYS A 442 8.87 1.21 -25.18
C LYS A 442 9.49 0.06 -24.40
N ARG A 443 10.14 0.36 -23.28
CA ARG A 443 10.79 -0.61 -22.39
C ARG A 443 9.88 -0.88 -21.19
N THR A 444 8.90 -1.76 -21.39
CA THR A 444 8.02 -2.24 -20.32
C THR A 444 8.28 -3.72 -20.06
N ARG A 445 8.34 -4.07 -18.77
CA ARG A 445 8.45 -5.44 -18.25
C ARG A 445 7.43 -5.63 -17.13
N VAL A 446 6.58 -6.63 -17.24
CA VAL A 446 5.61 -6.99 -16.20
C VAL A 446 5.87 -8.43 -15.75
N PHE A 447 5.99 -8.65 -14.45
CA PHE A 447 6.18 -9.94 -13.82
C PHE A 447 4.98 -10.24 -12.92
N LEU A 448 4.29 -11.35 -13.16
CA LEU A 448 3.10 -11.78 -12.44
C LEU A 448 3.38 -13.10 -11.72
N SER A 449 3.23 -13.15 -10.39
CA SER A 449 3.22 -14.41 -9.64
C SER A 449 1.89 -15.13 -9.84
N ARG A 450 1.86 -16.31 -10.46
CA ARG A 450 0.59 -16.97 -10.84
C ARG A 450 -0.33 -17.26 -9.64
N ASN A 451 0.23 -17.63 -8.50
CA ASN A 451 -0.50 -17.97 -7.27
C ASN A 451 -0.67 -16.78 -6.34
N ASP A 452 -0.71 -15.55 -6.87
CA ASP A 452 -0.99 -14.36 -6.07
C ASP A 452 -2.34 -14.46 -5.35
N ASN A 453 -2.34 -14.23 -4.04
CA ASN A 453 -3.52 -14.35 -3.19
C ASN A 453 -4.37 -13.06 -3.11
N LEU A 454 -3.98 -11.99 -3.82
CA LEU A 454 -4.66 -10.71 -3.89
C LEU A 454 -5.56 -10.59 -5.12
N LEU A 455 -5.06 -10.95 -6.29
CA LEU A 455 -5.71 -10.80 -7.59
C LEU A 455 -5.55 -12.06 -8.43
N ASP A 456 -6.53 -12.31 -9.30
CA ASP A 456 -6.44 -13.35 -10.32
C ASP A 456 -5.43 -12.96 -11.39
N MET A 457 -4.23 -13.54 -11.32
CA MET A 457 -3.13 -13.20 -12.21
C MET A 457 -3.26 -13.81 -13.60
N ASP A 458 -4.06 -14.86 -13.77
CA ASP A 458 -4.37 -15.38 -15.11
C ASP A 458 -5.33 -14.42 -15.83
N LEU A 459 -6.33 -13.88 -15.13
CA LEU A 459 -7.19 -12.81 -15.66
C LEU A 459 -6.38 -11.56 -16.06
N ILE A 460 -5.43 -11.15 -15.21
CA ILE A 460 -4.55 -10.00 -15.52
C ILE A 460 -3.64 -10.33 -16.70
N ALA A 461 -3.04 -11.52 -16.75
CA ALA A 461 -2.20 -11.94 -17.87
C ALA A 461 -2.98 -11.90 -19.19
N ASP A 462 -4.20 -12.42 -19.21
CA ASP A 462 -5.08 -12.41 -20.38
C ASP A 462 -5.48 -11.00 -20.78
N TYR A 463 -5.80 -10.14 -19.82
CA TYR A 463 -6.04 -8.71 -20.06
C TYR A 463 -4.82 -8.02 -20.71
N LEU A 464 -3.63 -8.24 -20.17
CA LEU A 464 -2.39 -7.64 -20.68
C LEU A 464 -2.02 -8.15 -22.07
N ARG A 465 -2.26 -9.43 -22.37
CA ARG A 465 -2.03 -10.02 -23.70
C ARG A 465 -3.02 -9.50 -24.73
N THR A 466 -4.31 -9.56 -24.42
CA THR A 466 -5.38 -9.35 -25.41
C THR A 466 -5.74 -7.88 -25.58
N GLN A 467 -5.98 -7.16 -24.49
CA GLN A 467 -6.46 -5.78 -24.53
C GLN A 467 -5.29 -4.79 -24.64
N VAL A 468 -4.24 -4.97 -23.82
CA VAL A 468 -3.07 -4.05 -23.82
C VAL A 468 -2.13 -4.37 -24.98
N GLY A 469 -1.84 -5.64 -25.24
CA GLY A 469 -0.95 -6.11 -26.31
C GLY A 469 0.51 -6.32 -25.90
N LEU A 470 0.76 -6.63 -24.62
CA LEU A 470 2.07 -7.07 -24.16
C LEU A 470 2.33 -8.52 -24.58
N LYS A 471 3.58 -8.84 -24.96
CA LYS A 471 3.94 -10.17 -25.46
C LYS A 471 5.02 -10.85 -24.63
N ASP A 472 4.79 -12.13 -24.33
CA ASP A 472 5.74 -13.02 -23.64
C ASP A 472 7.04 -13.19 -24.46
N GLU A 473 6.94 -13.40 -25.78
CA GLU A 473 8.10 -13.59 -26.70
C GLU A 473 9.09 -12.42 -26.73
N ARG A 474 8.64 -11.21 -26.38
CA ARG A 474 9.47 -10.00 -26.33
C ARG A 474 9.89 -9.63 -24.91
N GLU A 475 9.68 -10.57 -24.00
CA GLU A 475 9.91 -10.42 -22.57
C GLU A 475 9.13 -9.24 -21.97
N GLU A 476 8.02 -8.79 -22.57
CA GLU A 476 7.23 -7.66 -22.04
C GLU A 476 6.33 -8.10 -20.88
N LEU A 477 5.91 -9.36 -20.88
CA LEU A 477 5.11 -10.01 -19.85
C LEU A 477 5.76 -11.34 -19.45
N HIS A 478 5.85 -11.59 -18.15
CA HIS A 478 6.35 -12.83 -17.59
C HIS A 478 5.34 -13.32 -16.56
N VAL A 479 4.77 -14.50 -16.80
CA VAL A 479 4.01 -15.22 -15.77
C VAL A 479 4.98 -16.16 -15.06
N MET A 480 5.06 -16.00 -13.76
CA MET A 480 5.95 -16.73 -12.89
C MET A 480 5.20 -17.89 -12.25
N GLU A 481 5.44 -19.08 -12.79
CA GLU A 481 4.80 -20.32 -12.36
C GLU A 481 5.12 -20.66 -10.90
N ASP A 482 4.14 -21.22 -10.20
CA ASP A 482 4.26 -21.70 -8.81
C ASP A 482 4.76 -20.68 -7.80
N MET A 483 4.51 -19.39 -8.05
CA MET A 483 4.94 -18.30 -7.17
C MET A 483 3.76 -17.60 -6.53
N ASP A 484 3.86 -17.40 -5.22
CA ASP A 484 3.00 -16.51 -4.45
C ASP A 484 3.47 -15.05 -4.59
N HIS A 485 2.62 -14.10 -4.18
CA HIS A 485 2.95 -12.68 -4.14
C HIS A 485 4.30 -12.41 -3.46
N ALA A 486 5.15 -11.60 -4.09
CA ALA A 486 6.51 -11.24 -3.66
C ALA A 486 7.52 -12.39 -3.57
N GLN A 487 7.15 -13.63 -3.89
CA GLN A 487 8.04 -14.79 -3.74
C GLN A 487 9.25 -14.73 -4.68
N PHE A 488 9.17 -13.94 -5.76
CA PHE A 488 10.29 -13.70 -6.68
C PHE A 488 11.54 -13.14 -5.96
N LEU A 489 11.36 -12.41 -4.85
CA LEU A 489 12.46 -11.89 -4.03
C LEU A 489 13.32 -13.00 -3.40
N LEU A 490 12.72 -14.18 -3.18
CA LEU A 490 13.34 -15.34 -2.53
C LEU A 490 13.74 -16.44 -3.52
N ARG A 491 13.42 -16.29 -4.81
CA ARG A 491 13.67 -17.27 -5.86
C ARG A 491 14.80 -16.77 -6.78
N PRO A 492 16.03 -17.31 -6.69
CA PRO A 492 17.19 -16.77 -7.41
C PRO A 492 16.97 -16.59 -8.91
N SER A 493 16.34 -17.56 -9.59
CA SER A 493 16.08 -17.50 -11.04
C SER A 493 15.26 -16.26 -11.44
N TRP A 494 14.17 -16.01 -10.73
CA TRP A 494 13.30 -14.87 -10.98
C TRP A 494 13.89 -13.57 -10.45
N PHE A 495 14.52 -13.60 -9.28
CA PHE A 495 15.24 -12.47 -8.70
C PHE A 495 16.24 -11.86 -9.70
N PHE A 496 17.13 -12.70 -10.26
CA PHE A 496 18.12 -12.23 -11.23
C PHE A 496 17.51 -11.81 -12.57
N LYS A 497 16.38 -12.39 -12.98
CA LYS A 497 15.66 -11.97 -14.19
C LYS A 497 15.03 -10.59 -14.02
N VAL A 498 14.47 -10.28 -12.85
CA VAL A 498 13.97 -8.94 -12.51
C VAL A 498 15.13 -7.95 -12.38
N LEU A 499 16.27 -8.35 -11.79
CA LEU A 499 17.48 -7.52 -11.74
C LEU A 499 18.02 -7.18 -13.13
N LYS A 500 18.02 -8.17 -14.05
CA LYS A 500 18.40 -7.96 -15.45
C LYS A 500 17.46 -6.95 -16.13
N ALA A 501 16.15 -7.05 -15.90
CA ALA A 501 15.21 -6.03 -16.37
C ALA A 501 15.53 -4.64 -15.81
N ALA A 502 15.88 -4.54 -14.52
CA ALA A 502 16.29 -3.28 -13.88
C ALA A 502 17.58 -2.70 -14.47
N GLN A 503 18.47 -3.53 -15.00
CA GLN A 503 19.68 -3.10 -15.71
C GLN A 503 19.36 -2.60 -17.13
N GLU A 504 18.51 -3.33 -17.86
CA GLU A 504 18.28 -3.13 -19.31
C GLU A 504 17.23 -2.08 -19.66
N CYS A 505 16.16 -1.96 -18.86
CA CYS A 505 15.06 -1.04 -19.11
C CYS A 505 15.47 0.40 -18.88
#